data_AF-A0A962H810-F1
#
_entry.id   AF-A0A962H810-F1
#
_cell.length_a   1.000
_cell.length_b   1.000
_cell.length_c   1.000
_cell.angle_alpha   90.00
_cell.angle_beta   90.00
_cell.angle_gamma   90.00
#
_symmetry.space_group_name_H-M   'P 1'
#
loop_
_entity.id
_entity.type
_entity.pdbx_description
1 polymer ?
#
loop_
_entity_poly.entity_id
_entity_poly.type
_entity_poly.pdbx_seq_one_letter_code
_entity_poly.pdbx_strand_id
1 'polypeptide(L)' 'PAASGSQYQGRNESIWIKGDEALVVWGFEAPQMRCQKAE' A
#
# COMPACT_ATOMS: atom_id res chain seq x y z
N PRO A 1 17.45 10.07 4.38
CA PRO A 1 17.09 9.25 3.20
C PRO A 1 15.57 9.05 3.14
N ALA A 2 14.87 9.92 2.41
CA ALA A 2 13.45 9.71 2.12
C ALA A 2 13.36 8.63 1.04
N ALA A 3 13.04 7.40 1.43
CA ALA A 3 12.67 6.38 0.46
C ALA A 3 11.38 6.87 -0.21
N SER A 4 11.38 7.01 -1.53
CA SER A 4 10.22 7.46 -2.34
C SER A 4 9.08 6.45 -2.27
N GLY A 5 8.40 6.40 -1.13
CA GLY A 5 7.21 5.60 -0.91
C GLY A 5 6.23 6.36 -0.03
N SER A 6 4.96 6.36 -0.43
CA SER A 6 3.88 6.94 0.35
C SER A 6 3.21 5.84 1.14
N GLN A 7 3.45 5.82 2.45
CA GLN A 7 2.81 4.90 3.38
C GLN A 7 1.64 5.58 4.06
N TYR A 8 0.45 5.00 3.93
CA TYR A 8 -0.73 5.37 4.71
C TYR A 8 -1.09 4.22 5.63
N GLN A 9 -1.14 4.47 6.93
CA GLN A 9 -1.53 3.48 7.92
C GLN A 9 -2.77 3.99 8.65
N GLY A 10 -3.89 3.36 8.35
CA GLY A 10 -5.16 3.52 9.04
C GLY A 10 -5.26 2.61 10.27
N ARG A 11 -6.46 2.56 10.87
CA ARG A 11 -6.69 1.79 12.08
C ARG A 11 -6.76 0.29 11.81
N ASN A 12 -7.23 -0.10 10.63
CA ASN A 12 -7.24 -1.49 10.14
C ASN A 12 -6.75 -1.59 8.70
N GLU A 13 -6.34 -0.47 8.09
CA GLU A 13 -5.91 -0.40 6.71
C GLU A 13 -4.42 -0.04 6.62
N SER A 14 -3.68 -0.65 5.70
CA SER A 14 -2.33 -0.18 5.36
C SER A 14 -2.16 -0.11 3.85
N ILE A 15 -1.64 1.02 3.39
CA ILE A 15 -1.39 1.30 1.98
C ILE A 15 0.07 1.70 1.86
N TRP A 16 0.80 1.05 0.97
CA TRP A 16 2.19 1.31 0.71
C TRP A 16 2.40 1.51 -0.79
N ILE A 17 2.60 2.75 -1.20
CA ILE A 17 2.80 3.11 -2.59
C ILE A 17 4.29 3.26 -2.83
N LYS A 18 4.82 2.55 -3.81
CA LYS A 18 6.21 2.60 -4.24
C LYS A 18 6.26 2.74 -5.76
N GLY A 19 6.32 3.98 -6.25
CA GLY A 19 6.29 4.26 -7.68
C GLY A 19 4.95 3.85 -8.31
N ASP A 20 5.00 2.93 -9.27
CA ASP A 20 3.81 2.41 -9.96
C ASP A 20 3.18 1.18 -9.27
N GLU A 21 3.76 0.73 -8.16
CA GLU A 21 3.24 -0.37 -7.36
C GLU A 21 2.59 0.14 -6.07
N ALA A 22 1.46 -0.46 -5.69
CA ALA A 22 0.80 -0.19 -4.42
C ALA A 22 0.47 -1.51 -3.71
N LEU A 23 0.85 -1.61 -2.43
CA LEU A 23 0.43 -2.67 -1.52
C LEU A 23 -0.72 -2.15 -0.67
N VAL A 24 -1.84 -2.87 -0.60
CA VAL A 24 -3.04 -2.46 0.13
C VAL A 24 -3.54 -3.60 1.00
N VAL A 25 -3.84 -3.31 2.26
CA VAL A 25 -4.46 -4.21 3.22
C VAL A 25 -5.71 -3.53 3.75
N TRP A 26 -6.88 -4.16 3.58
CA TRP A 26 -8.19 -3.63 4.00
C TRP A 26 -8.75 -4.37 5.22
N GLY A 27 -8.01 -4.41 6.32
CA GLY A 27 -8.46 -5.06 7.54
C GLY A 27 -7.34 -5.71 8.34
N PHE A 28 -7.64 -5.98 9.61
CA PHE A 28 -6.78 -6.84 10.43
C PHE A 28 -6.81 -8.26 9.83
N GLU A 29 -5.63 -8.79 9.48
CA GLU A 29 -5.44 -10.08 8.80
C GLU A 29 -6.07 -10.22 7.41
N ALA A 30 -6.48 -9.11 6.78
CA ALA A 30 -6.95 -9.13 5.40
C ALA A 30 -5.80 -9.50 4.43
N PRO A 31 -6.09 -10.18 3.30
CA PRO A 31 -5.08 -10.51 2.32
C PRO A 31 -4.47 -9.24 1.73
N GLN A 32 -3.14 -9.23 1.62
CA GLN A 32 -2.41 -8.11 1.02
C GLN A 32 -2.66 -8.10 -0.49
N MET A 33 -3.20 -6.99 -0.98
CA MET A 33 -3.41 -6.77 -2.40
C MET A 33 -2.22 -6.02 -2.98
N ARG A 34 -1.68 -6.54 -4.09
CA ARG A 34 -0.65 -5.86 -4.87
C ARG A 34 -1.29 -5.30 -6.13
N CYS A 35 -1.41 -3.97 -6.16
CA CYS A 35 -1.91 -3.22 -7.30
C CYS A 35 -0.74 -2.67 -8.10
N GLN A 36 -0.89 -2.67 -9.41
CA GLN A 36 -0.02 -1.93 -10.33
C GLN A 36 -0.86 -0.85 -10.99
N LYS A 37 -0.26 0.31 -11.25
CA LYS A 37 -0.91 1.36 -12.01
C LYS A 37 -1.35 0.79 -13.36
N ALA A 38 -2.65 0.88 -13.66
CA ALA A 38 -3.15 0.55 -14.99
C ALA A 38 -2.53 1.56 -15.97
N GLU A 39 -1.86 1.04 -17.00
CA GLU A 39 -1.28 1.83 -18.10
C GLU A 39 -2.34 2.65 -18.84
#